data_AF-A0A2S1R3P1-F1
#
_entry.id   AF-A0A2S1R3P1-F1
#
_cell.length_a   1.000
_cell.length_b   1.000
_cell.length_c   1.000
_cell.angle_alpha   90.00
_cell.angle_beta   90.00
_cell.angle_gamma   90.00
#
_symmetry.space_group_name_H-M   'P 1'
#
loop_
_entity.id
_entity.type
_entity.pdbx_description
1 polymer ?
#
loop_
_entity_poly.entity_id
_entity_poly.type
_entity_poly.pdbx_seq_one_letter_code
_entity_poly.pdbx_strand_id
1 'polypeptide(L)'
;MSTTRTLVALAGAAVATALVVLPIIAEPARLIYVLAFCLLVPGGGWALRWGSGDAGDRLALAVLISLSATIIVATAMVATETWSVAGGVGVLAVIGALGFIPIGRDPRLPRLRVSGR
;
A
#
# COMPACT_ATOMS: atom_id res chain seq x y z
N MET A 1 3.50 1.14 -21.64
CA MET A 1 4.00 0.95 -20.25
C MET A 1 5.28 0.14 -20.34
N SER A 2 6.39 0.57 -19.74
CA SER A 2 7.64 -0.21 -19.84
C SER A 2 7.50 -1.52 -19.06
N THR A 3 8.02 -2.62 -19.63
CA THR A 3 7.96 -3.98 -19.09
C THR A 3 8.42 -4.04 -17.63
N THR A 4 9.38 -3.20 -17.25
CA THR A 4 9.90 -3.05 -15.88
C THR A 4 8.85 -2.59 -14.87
N ARG A 5 7.97 -1.65 -15.23
CA ARG A 5 6.92 -1.16 -14.33
C ARG A 5 5.85 -2.22 -14.08
N THR A 6 5.54 -3.01 -15.11
CA THR A 6 4.61 -4.14 -15.00
C THR A 6 5.18 -5.23 -14.11
N LEU A 7 6.47 -5.56 -14.24
CA LEU A 7 7.15 -6.54 -13.38
C LEU A 7 7.20 -6.10 -11.92
N VAL A 8 7.49 -4.82 -11.65
CA VAL A 8 7.50 -4.28 -10.27
C VAL A 8 6.10 -4.33 -9.65
N ALA A 9 5.06 -4.00 -10.42
CA ALA A 9 3.68 -4.10 -9.96
C ALA A 9 3.26 -5.56 -9.68
N LEU A 10 3.63 -6.50 -10.57
CA LEU A 10 3.36 -7.93 -10.39
C LEU A 10 4.12 -8.52 -9.20
N ALA A 11 5.38 -8.14 -9.00
CA ALA A 11 6.17 -8.56 -7.85
C ALA A 11 5.61 -7.99 -6.55
N GLY A 12 5.20 -6.72 -6.53
CA GLY A 12 4.53 -6.10 -5.38
C GLY A 12 3.22 -6.79 -5.04
N ALA A 13 2.39 -7.09 -6.05
CA ALA A 13 1.15 -7.85 -5.86
C ALA A 13 1.40 -9.26 -5.34
N ALA A 14 2.38 -9.98 -5.90
CA ALA A 14 2.74 -11.33 -5.45
C ALA A 14 3.25 -11.34 -4.00
N VAL A 15 4.07 -10.37 -3.60
CA VAL A 15 4.54 -10.21 -2.21
C VAL A 15 3.39 -9.88 -1.28
N ALA A 16 2.50 -8.96 -1.67
CA ALA A 16 1.31 -8.62 -0.90
C ALA A 16 0.41 -9.85 -0.68
N THR A 17 0.13 -10.62 -1.74
CA THR A 17 -0.65 -11.86 -1.65
C THR A 17 0.05 -12.91 -0.78
N ALA A 18 1.36 -13.10 -0.96
CA ALA A 18 2.14 -14.02 -0.14
C ALA A 18 2.08 -13.64 1.35
N LEU A 19 2.20 -12.36 1.69
CA LEU A 19 2.13 -11.88 3.07
C LEU A 19 0.73 -12.02 3.70
N VAL A 20 -0.33 -12.08 2.90
CA VAL A 20 -1.70 -12.38 3.37
C VAL A 20 -1.93 -13.90 3.54
N VAL A 21 -1.36 -14.72 2.65
CA VAL A 21 -1.62 -16.17 2.59
C VAL A 21 -0.68 -16.98 3.48
N LEU A 22 0.62 -16.63 3.56
CA LEU A 22 1.59 -17.32 4.43
C LEU A 22 1.17 -17.43 5.90
N PRO A 23 0.59 -16.40 6.56
CA PRO A 23 0.14 -16.53 7.95
C PRO A 23 -0.99 -17.55 8.16
N ILE A 24 -1.69 -17.99 7.10
CA ILE A 24 -2.70 -19.05 7.15
C ILE A 24 -2.03 -20.44 7.11
N ILE A 25 -0.84 -20.55 6.53
CA ILE A 25 -0.13 -21.81 6.31
C ILE A 25 0.95 -22.04 7.37
N ALA A 26 1.59 -20.97 7.86
CA ALA A 26 2.71 -21.00 8.80
C ALA A 26 2.34 -20.34 10.13
N GLU A 27 1.55 -21.04 10.94
CA GLU A 27 1.10 -20.65 12.28
C GLU A 27 2.19 -20.07 13.20
N PRO A 28 3.40 -20.67 13.32
CA PRO A 28 4.42 -20.19 14.26
C PRO A 28 5.05 -18.84 13.85
N ALA A 29 5.00 -18.46 12.58
CA ALA A 29 5.56 -17.20 12.07
C ALA A 29 4.48 -16.19 11.65
N ARG A 30 3.20 -16.52 11.85
CA ARG A 30 2.03 -15.70 11.49
C ARG A 30 2.14 -14.25 11.96
N LEU A 31 2.60 -14.03 13.19
CA LEU A 31 2.67 -12.70 13.79
C LEU A 31 3.70 -11.80 13.08
N ILE A 32 4.83 -12.37 12.67
CA ILE A 32 5.89 -11.67 11.92
C ILE A 32 5.37 -11.29 10.52
N TYR A 33 4.69 -12.21 9.84
CA TYR A 33 4.13 -11.93 8.51
C TYR A 33 3.04 -10.86 8.54
N VAL A 34 2.15 -10.89 9.54
CA VAL A 34 1.11 -9.88 9.71
C VAL A 34 1.72 -8.51 10.00
N LEU A 35 2.76 -8.43 10.84
CA LEU A 35 3.46 -7.17 11.09
C LEU A 35 4.14 -6.63 9.84
N ALA A 36 4.87 -7.48 9.11
CA ALA A 36 5.52 -7.09 7.86
C ALA A 36 4.50 -6.62 6.82
N PHE A 37 3.35 -7.29 6.72
CA PHE A 37 2.23 -6.88 5.88
C PHE A 37 1.73 -5.49 6.26
N CYS A 38 1.33 -5.30 7.52
CA CYS A 38 0.75 -4.05 8.01
C CYS A 38 1.72 -2.86 7.92
N LEU A 39 3.03 -3.08 7.90
CA LEU A 39 4.04 -2.03 7.82
C LEU A 39 4.43 -1.64 6.40
N LEU A 40 4.37 -2.57 5.43
CA LEU A 40 4.97 -2.36 4.12
C LEU A 40 3.95 -2.34 2.98
N VAL A 41 2.92 -3.18 3.05
CA VAL A 41 2.02 -3.41 1.92
C VAL A 41 1.06 -2.26 1.68
N PRO A 42 0.36 -1.71 2.69
CA PRO A 42 -0.62 -0.65 2.46
C PRO A 42 -0.02 0.61 1.83
N GLY A 43 1.20 0.98 2.24
CA GLY A 43 1.89 2.18 1.77
C GLY A 43 2.87 1.97 0.62
N GLY A 44 3.28 0.73 0.33
CA GLY A 44 4.30 0.44 -0.68
C GLY A 44 3.95 0.93 -2.08
N GLY A 45 2.73 0.63 -2.56
CA GLY A 45 2.28 1.08 -3.89
C GLY A 45 2.24 2.60 -4.01
N TRP A 46 1.84 3.29 -2.94
CA TRP A 46 1.76 4.75 -2.89
C TRP A 46 3.15 5.39 -2.87
N ALA A 47 4.09 4.84 -2.09
CA ALA A 47 5.46 5.32 -2.03
C ALA A 47 6.20 5.18 -3.37
N LEU A 48 5.93 4.11 -4.12
CA LEU A 48 6.49 3.90 -5.46
C LEU A 48 6.02 4.94 -6.49
N ARG A 49 4.87 5.58 -6.26
CA ARG A 49 4.39 6.70 -7.10
C ARG A 49 5.13 8.01 -6.82
N TRP A 50 5.83 8.11 -5.69
CA TRP A 50 6.59 9.29 -5.33
C TRP A 50 7.89 9.34 -6.15
N GLY A 51 7.90 10.24 -7.14
CA GLY A 51 8.87 10.22 -8.24
C GLY A 51 10.29 10.64 -7.89
N SER A 52 10.49 11.33 -6.75
CA SER A 52 11.79 11.89 -6.34
C SER A 52 12.02 11.63 -4.86
N GLY A 53 13.02 10.80 -4.55
CA GLY A 53 13.39 10.41 -3.19
C GLY A 53 14.26 9.16 -3.25
N ASP A 54 15.25 9.07 -2.36
CA ASP A 54 16.12 7.90 -2.27
C ASP A 54 15.32 6.68 -1.76
N ALA A 55 15.90 5.48 -1.87
CA ALA A 55 15.23 4.25 -1.45
C ALA A 55 14.80 4.30 0.03
N GLY A 56 15.60 4.97 0.88
CA GLY A 56 15.28 5.21 2.28
C GLY A 56 14.03 6.07 2.47
N ASP A 57 13.90 7.18 1.73
CA ASP A 57 12.73 8.06 1.80
C ASP A 57 11.45 7.34 1.38
N ARG A 58 11.54 6.52 0.33
CA ARG A 58 10.40 5.70 -0.13
C ARG A 58 10.00 4.67 0.91
N LEU A 59 10.96 4.04 1.58
CA LEU A 59 10.68 3.10 2.66
C LEU A 59 10.02 3.80 3.84
N ALA A 60 10.57 4.93 4.28
CA ALA A 60 10.00 5.74 5.36
C ALA A 60 8.58 6.20 5.04
N LEU A 61 8.35 6.66 3.81
CA LEU A 61 7.03 7.06 3.33
C LEU A 61 6.05 5.87 3.28
N ALA A 62 6.49 4.71 2.81
CA ALA A 62 5.67 3.50 2.79
C ALA A 62 5.25 3.09 4.21
N VAL A 63 6.19 3.12 5.17
CA VAL A 63 5.91 2.81 6.57
C VAL A 63 4.93 3.83 7.17
N LEU A 64 5.15 5.12 6.94
CA LEU A 64 4.29 6.19 7.45
C LEU A 64 2.85 6.03 6.92
N ILE A 65 2.67 5.84 5.61
CA ILE A 65 1.35 5.61 5.01
C ILE A 65 0.70 4.35 5.59
N SER A 66 1.46 3.28 5.79
CA SER A 66 0.92 2.03 6.31
C SER A 66 0.48 2.15 7.78
N LEU A 67 1.23 2.87 8.62
CA LEU A 67 0.83 3.19 9.99
C LEU A 67 -0.44 4.04 10.00
N SER A 68 -0.51 5.10 9.20
CA SER A 68 -1.71 5.95 9.09
C SER A 68 -2.93 5.14 8.63
N ALA A 69 -2.79 4.29 7.62
CA ALA A 69 -3.86 3.43 7.15
C ALA A 69 -4.33 2.46 8.25
N THR A 70 -3.40 1.85 8.98
CA THR A 70 -3.71 0.94 10.09
C THR A 70 -4.49 1.65 11.20
N ILE A 71 -4.07 2.86 11.59
CA ILE A 71 -4.76 3.67 12.60
C ILE A 71 -6.17 4.02 12.13
N ILE A 72 -6.34 4.46 10.88
CA ILE A 72 -7.64 4.83 10.33
C ILE A 72 -8.58 3.62 10.31
N VAL A 73 -8.12 2.47 9.82
CA VAL A 73 -8.92 1.24 9.76
C VAL A 73 -9.29 0.76 11.16
N ALA A 74 -8.34 0.74 12.10
CA ALA A 74 -8.61 0.35 13.48
C ALA A 74 -9.61 1.30 14.15
N THR A 75 -9.44 2.61 13.98
CA THR A 75 -10.36 3.62 14.52
C THR A 75 -11.76 3.46 13.93
N ALA A 76 -11.88 3.24 12.63
CA ALA A 76 -13.16 2.99 11.98
C ALA A 76 -13.84 1.75 12.56
N MET A 77 -13.12 0.63 12.71
CA MET A 77 -13.67 -0.61 13.25
C MET A 77 -14.11 -0.49 14.71
N VAL A 78 -13.38 0.28 15.51
CA VAL A 78 -13.79 0.58 16.89
C VAL A 78 -15.05 1.45 16.89
N ALA A 79 -15.09 2.49 16.06
CA ALA A 79 -16.24 3.40 16.00
C ALA A 79 -17.52 2.74 15.46
N THR A 80 -17.41 1.72 14.61
CA THR A 80 -18.55 0.98 14.04
C THR A 80 -18.85 -0.33 14.77
N GLU A 81 -18.12 -0.66 15.84
CA GLU A 81 -18.24 -1.93 16.57
C GLU A 81 -18.05 -3.19 15.69
N THR A 82 -17.34 -3.07 14.57
CA THR A 82 -17.12 -4.17 13.60
C THR A 82 -15.71 -4.74 13.68
N TRP A 83 -15.16 -4.89 14.89
CA TRP A 83 -13.78 -5.36 15.07
C TRP A 83 -13.57 -6.76 14.49
N SER A 84 -12.69 -6.88 13.50
CA SER A 84 -12.32 -8.15 12.89
C SER A 84 -10.90 -8.09 12.34
N VAL A 85 -10.04 -9.01 12.78
CA VAL A 85 -8.65 -9.12 12.28
C VAL A 85 -8.64 -9.40 10.78
N ALA A 86 -9.46 -10.35 10.32
CA ALA A 86 -9.58 -10.68 8.91
C ALA A 86 -10.12 -9.50 8.09
N GLY A 87 -11.12 -8.80 8.61
CA GLY A 87 -11.65 -7.59 7.98
C GLY A 87 -10.61 -6.49 7.85
N GLY A 88 -9.84 -6.24 8.91
CA GLY A 88 -8.81 -5.20 8.95
C GLY A 88 -7.69 -5.46 7.94
N VAL A 89 -7.18 -6.70 7.93
CA VAL A 89 -6.19 -7.15 6.95
C VAL A 89 -6.75 -7.02 5.53
N GLY A 90 -8.02 -7.41 5.31
CA GLY A 90 -8.68 -7.29 4.01
C GLY A 90 -8.74 -5.84 3.51
N VAL A 91 -9.17 -4.91 4.35
CA VAL A 91 -9.23 -3.47 3.99
C VAL A 91 -7.83 -2.91 3.70
N LEU A 92 -6.84 -3.24 4.53
CA LEU A 92 -5.46 -2.83 4.33
C LEU A 92 -4.86 -3.39 3.03
N ALA A 93 -5.22 -4.63 2.67
CA ALA A 93 -4.83 -5.23 1.39
C ALA A 93 -5.42 -4.45 0.20
N VAL A 94 -6.69 -4.06 0.28
CA VAL A 94 -7.34 -3.24 -0.75
C VAL A 94 -6.65 -1.87 -0.87
N ILE A 95 -6.37 -1.19 0.25
CA ILE A 95 -5.65 0.10 0.25
C ILE A 95 -4.28 -0.04 -0.42
N GLY A 96 -3.54 -1.10 -0.10
CA GLY A 96 -2.25 -1.41 -0.73
C GLY A 96 -2.39 -1.63 -2.23
N ALA A 97 -3.32 -2.51 -2.65
CA ALA A 97 -3.57 -2.83 -4.05
C ALA A 97 -3.94 -1.57 -4.87
N LEU A 98 -4.78 -0.70 -4.33
CA LEU A 98 -5.15 0.57 -4.96
C LEU A 98 -3.93 1.48 -5.20
N GLY A 99 -2.89 1.38 -4.38
CA GLY A 99 -1.62 2.08 -4.55
C GLY A 99 -0.81 1.62 -5.77
N PHE A 100 -1.03 0.40 -6.28
CA PHE A 100 -0.34 -0.13 -7.46
C PHE A 100 -1.09 0.12 -8.77
N ILE A 101 -2.38 0.46 -8.72
CA ILE A 101 -3.18 0.72 -9.93
C ILE A 101 -2.68 2.00 -10.61
N PRO A 102 -2.24 2.00 -11.87
CA PRO A 102 -1.83 3.22 -12.55
C PRO A 102 -3.04 4.15 -12.75
N ILE A 103 -3.12 5.23 -11.98
CA ILE A 103 -4.08 6.32 -12.25
C ILE A 103 -3.58 7.02 -13.51
N GLY A 104 -4.29 6.86 -14.62
CA GLY A 104 -3.95 7.50 -15.88
C GLY A 104 -3.79 9.00 -15.67
N ARG A 105 -2.57 9.53 -15.88
CA ARG A 105 -2.39 10.96 -16.10
C ARG A 105 -3.03 11.25 -17.44
N ASP A 106 -4.27 11.73 -17.44
CA ASP A 106 -4.96 12.09 -18.66
C ASP A 106 -4.11 13.13 -19.43
N PRO A 107 -3.57 12.80 -20.61
CA PRO A 107 -2.75 13.72 -21.39
C PRO A 107 -3.53 14.96 -21.85
N ARG A 108 -4.85 14.97 -21.72
CA ARG A 108 -5.74 16.03 -22.20
C ARG A 108 -5.98 17.14 -21.19
N LEU A 109 -5.55 17.01 -19.93
CA LEU A 109 -5.70 18.10 -18.97
C LEU A 109 -4.71 19.22 -19.35
N PRO A 110 -5.20 20.43 -19.71
CA PRO A 110 -4.33 21.55 -19.98
C PRO A 110 -3.46 21.77 -18.75
N ARG A 111 -2.14 21.77 -18.92
CA ARG A 111 -1.25 22.27 -17.87
C ARG A 111 -1.63 23.73 -17.68
N LEU A 112 -2.44 24.02 -16.66
CA LEU A 112 -2.61 25.37 -16.16
C LEU A 112 -1.22 25.84 -15.77
N ARG A 113 -0.54 26.52 -16.71
CA ARG A 113 0.64 27.31 -16.40
C ARG A 113 0.14 28.40 -15.47
N VAL A 114 0.34 28.21 -14.17
CA VAL A 114 0.28 29.29 -13.21
C VAL A 114 1.46 30.20 -13.55
N SER A 115 1.22 31.15 -14.47
CA SER A 115 2.10 32.29 -14.72
C SER A 115 1.85 33.29 -13.60
N GLY A 116 2.41 33.00 -12.43
CA GLY A 116 2.48 33.97 -11.32
C GLY A 116 3.79 34.75 -11.43
N ARG A 117 3.66 36.04 -11.76
CA ARG A 117 4.69 37.07 -11.57
C ARG A 117 4.97 37.28 -10.08
#